data_AF-A0AAW7XBA2-F1
#
_entry.id   AF-A0AAW7XBA2-F1
#
_cell.length_a   1.000
_cell.length_b   1.000
_cell.length_c   1.000
_cell.angle_alpha   90.00
_cell.angle_beta   90.00
_cell.angle_gamma   90.00
#
_symmetry.space_group_name_H-M   'P 1'
#
loop_
_entity.id
_entity.type
_entity.pdbx_description
1 polymer ?
#
loop_
_entity_poly.entity_id
_entity_poly.type
_entity_poly.pdbx_seq_one_letter_code
_entity_poly.pdbx_strand_id
1 'polypeptide(L)'
;CKDITITNCVFTSKWAAMRIGLASRGDFDSVTVSNCTFHDIQDAGLKIQMNEGGEMKNMTFSNLVMRNVPRPIFMTFCQQRAGVDAPMEMLPMKAMHSFIFDGIIADNKALDKNSAIFITGMPNHYIT
;
A
#
# COMPACT_ATOMS: atom_id res chain seq x y z
N CYS A 1 -2.11 -12.26 7.88
CA CYS A 1 -2.13 -11.04 8.73
C CYS A 1 -3.57 -10.57 8.77
N LYS A 2 -4.16 -10.38 9.95
CA LYS A 2 -5.58 -9.98 10.04
C LYS A 2 -5.89 -9.13 11.26
N ASP A 3 -6.99 -8.40 11.19
CA ASP A 3 -7.59 -7.64 12.30
C ASP A 3 -6.66 -6.54 12.85
N ILE A 4 -6.16 -5.69 11.94
CA ILE A 4 -5.19 -4.63 12.26
C ILE A 4 -5.85 -3.26 12.19
N THR A 5 -5.70 -2.45 13.24
CA THR A 5 -6.18 -1.06 13.29
C THR A 5 -5.03 -0.11 13.61
N ILE A 6 -4.87 0.94 12.81
CA ILE A 6 -3.94 2.04 13.02
C ILE A 6 -4.74 3.34 13.04
N THR A 7 -4.70 4.08 14.15
CA THR A 7 -5.43 5.35 14.26
C THR A 7 -4.66 6.42 15.03
N ASN A 8 -4.92 7.70 14.71
CA ASN A 8 -4.39 8.86 15.44
C ASN A 8 -2.85 8.90 15.48
N CYS A 9 -2.21 8.50 14.39
CA CYS A 9 -0.76 8.40 14.28
C CYS A 9 -0.20 9.47 13.33
N VAL A 10 1.08 9.81 13.55
CA VAL A 10 1.85 10.68 12.67
C VAL A 10 3.03 9.89 12.10
N PHE A 11 3.17 9.90 10.78
CA PHE A 11 4.19 9.15 10.05
C PHE A 11 5.16 10.08 9.32
N THR A 12 6.46 9.78 9.45
CA THR A 12 7.54 10.31 8.61
C THR A 12 8.51 9.19 8.27
N SER A 13 9.11 9.21 7.08
CA SER A 13 9.98 8.13 6.62
C SER A 13 10.88 8.56 5.47
N LYS A 14 12.11 8.05 5.44
CA LYS A 14 12.98 8.19 4.26
C LYS A 14 12.44 7.42 3.05
N TRP A 15 11.64 6.36 3.25
CA TRP A 15 11.13 5.54 2.16
C TRP A 15 9.61 5.52 2.17
N ALA A 16 8.97 4.38 2.41
CA ALA A 16 7.53 4.31 2.62
C ALA A 16 7.19 4.53 4.10
N ALA A 17 6.10 5.23 4.39
CA ALA A 17 5.60 5.34 5.76
C ALA A 17 4.93 4.06 6.22
N MET A 18 4.01 3.53 5.41
CA MET A 18 3.34 2.28 5.72
C MET A 18 3.41 1.36 4.52
N ARG A 19 4.02 0.18 4.73
CA ARG A 19 4.13 -0.86 3.72
C ARG A 19 3.29 -2.07 4.11
N ILE A 20 2.44 -2.52 3.19
CA ILE A 20 1.69 -3.77 3.28
C ILE A 20 2.18 -4.66 2.13
N GLY A 21 2.72 -5.84 2.44
CA GLY A 21 3.63 -6.59 1.54
C GLY A 21 5.10 -6.24 1.84
N LEU A 22 6.12 -6.55 1.03
CA LEU A 22 6.18 -7.23 -0.27
C LEU A 22 6.01 -8.75 -0.14
N ALA A 23 6.51 -9.32 0.95
CA ALA A 23 6.43 -10.75 1.25
C ALA A 23 4.98 -11.11 1.56
N SER A 24 4.27 -11.61 0.55
CA SER A 24 2.81 -11.68 0.52
C SER A 24 2.33 -13.09 0.18
N ARG A 25 2.97 -14.10 0.76
CA ARG A 25 2.59 -15.52 0.63
C ARG A 25 1.36 -15.86 1.47
N GLY A 26 1.21 -15.17 2.59
CA GLY A 26 0.03 -15.26 3.44
C GLY A 26 -1.00 -14.21 3.07
N ASP A 27 -2.25 -14.48 3.41
CA ASP A 27 -3.36 -13.56 3.15
C ASP A 27 -3.34 -12.36 4.13
N PHE A 28 -3.82 -11.22 3.65
CA PHE A 28 -4.05 -9.99 4.41
C PHE A 28 -5.54 -9.66 4.38
N ASP A 29 -6.15 -9.55 5.55
CA ASP A 29 -7.58 -9.30 5.69
C ASP A 29 -7.82 -8.26 6.79
N SER A 30 -8.82 -7.40 6.63
CA SER A 30 -9.35 -6.56 7.72
C SER A 30 -8.29 -5.63 8.32
N VAL A 31 -7.83 -4.68 7.49
CA VAL A 31 -6.88 -3.63 7.90
C VAL A 31 -7.57 -2.26 7.84
N THR A 32 -7.59 -1.54 8.96
CA THR A 32 -8.16 -0.18 9.04
C THR A 32 -7.09 0.83 9.42
N VAL A 33 -6.99 1.91 8.65
CA VAL A 33 -6.11 3.05 8.93
C VAL A 33 -6.95 4.32 8.91
N SER A 34 -7.03 5.01 10.05
CA SER A 34 -7.90 6.18 10.17
C SER A 34 -7.26 7.35 10.91
N ASN A 35 -7.61 8.58 10.54
CA ASN A 35 -7.25 9.80 11.30
C ASN A 35 -5.73 9.94 11.49
N CYS A 36 -4.96 9.76 10.43
CA CYS A 36 -3.49 9.79 10.48
C CYS A 36 -2.92 10.90 9.60
N THR A 37 -1.77 11.42 10.02
CA THR A 37 -1.01 12.41 9.25
C THR A 37 0.28 11.79 8.73
N PHE A 38 0.56 11.96 7.45
CA PHE A 38 1.78 11.53 6.79
C PHE A 38 2.53 12.78 6.35
N HIS A 39 3.78 12.95 6.75
CA HIS A 39 4.55 14.10 6.31
C HIS A 39 6.03 13.80 6.05
N ASP A 40 6.56 14.50 5.04
CA ASP A 40 7.98 14.52 4.70
C ASP A 40 8.50 13.10 4.41
N ILE A 41 7.85 12.44 3.44
CA ILE A 41 8.13 11.07 3.02
C ILE A 41 8.77 11.08 1.65
N GLN A 42 9.88 10.35 1.43
CA GLN A 42 10.56 10.44 0.13
C GLN A 42 10.04 9.48 -0.95
N ASP A 43 9.35 8.38 -0.59
CA ASP A 43 8.78 7.41 -1.54
C ASP A 43 7.23 7.43 -1.54
N ALA A 44 6.59 6.76 -0.58
CA ALA A 44 5.13 6.55 -0.60
C ALA A 44 4.49 6.61 0.79
N GLY A 45 3.28 7.18 0.86
CA GLY A 45 2.47 7.19 2.09
C GLY A 45 1.97 5.78 2.39
N LEU A 46 1.02 5.33 1.58
CA LEU A 46 0.49 3.97 1.56
C LEU A 46 1.17 3.17 0.45
N LYS A 47 2.03 2.21 0.81
CA LYS A 47 2.72 1.32 -0.13
C LYS A 47 2.15 -0.10 -0.01
N ILE A 48 1.21 -0.44 -0.87
CA ILE A 48 0.45 -1.69 -0.80
C ILE A 48 0.87 -2.56 -2.00
N GLN A 49 1.52 -3.68 -1.74
CA GLN A 49 2.13 -4.49 -2.79
C GLN A 49 1.86 -5.98 -2.59
N MET A 50 1.14 -6.57 -3.54
CA MET A 50 0.94 -8.01 -3.65
C MET A 50 1.93 -8.58 -4.68
N ASN A 51 2.70 -9.59 -4.28
CA ASN A 51 3.87 -10.10 -5.03
C ASN A 51 4.03 -11.63 -5.01
N GLU A 52 3.63 -12.32 -3.94
CA GLU A 52 3.98 -13.73 -3.71
C GLU A 52 2.76 -14.66 -3.51
N GLY A 53 1.60 -14.31 -4.08
CA GLY A 53 0.49 -15.26 -4.27
C GLY A 53 -0.66 -15.20 -3.28
N GLY A 54 -0.55 -14.44 -2.20
CA GLY A 54 -1.62 -14.28 -1.21
C GLY A 54 -2.84 -13.52 -1.74
N GLU A 55 -3.84 -13.40 -0.88
CA GLU A 55 -5.01 -12.55 -1.08
C GLU A 55 -4.91 -11.30 -0.20
N MET A 56 -5.20 -10.12 -0.73
CA MET A 56 -5.34 -8.87 0.03
C MET A 56 -6.79 -8.40 -0.08
N LYS A 57 -7.49 -8.33 1.05
CA LYS A 57 -8.90 -7.93 1.08
C LYS A 57 -9.31 -7.12 2.32
N ASN A 58 -10.46 -6.46 2.19
CA ASN A 58 -11.17 -5.75 3.27
C ASN A 58 -10.28 -4.72 3.98
N MET A 59 -9.80 -3.72 3.24
CA MET A 59 -8.94 -2.68 3.82
C MET A 59 -9.56 -1.29 3.65
N THR A 60 -9.54 -0.51 4.73
CA THR A 60 -10.09 0.85 4.75
C THR A 60 -9.03 1.85 5.17
N PHE A 61 -8.89 2.92 4.39
CA PHE A 61 -7.97 4.02 4.61
C PHE A 61 -8.79 5.32 4.62
N SER A 62 -9.03 5.90 5.79
CA SER A 62 -9.98 7.01 5.95
C SER A 62 -9.38 8.21 6.70
N ASN A 63 -9.77 9.44 6.34
CA ASN A 63 -9.35 10.67 7.03
C ASN A 63 -7.82 10.80 7.14
N LEU A 64 -7.13 10.79 6.00
CA LEU A 64 -5.67 10.86 5.95
C LEU A 64 -5.21 12.19 5.38
N VAL A 65 -4.33 12.87 6.10
CA VAL A 65 -3.66 14.09 5.63
C VAL A 65 -2.23 13.74 5.24
N MET A 66 -1.84 14.05 4.00
CA MET A 66 -0.52 13.74 3.46
C MET A 66 0.15 15.01 2.96
N ARG A 67 1.33 15.35 3.49
CA ARG A 67 2.09 16.53 3.12
C ARG A 67 3.50 16.15 2.68
N ASN A 68 3.93 16.57 1.49
CA ASN A 68 5.25 16.22 0.94
C ASN A 68 5.45 14.69 0.84
N VAL A 69 4.46 14.01 0.26
CA VAL A 69 4.43 12.56 0.04
C VAL A 69 4.26 12.29 -1.46
N PRO A 70 5.33 11.96 -2.22
CA PRO A 70 5.29 11.86 -3.68
C PRO A 70 4.23 10.89 -4.20
N ARG A 71 4.11 9.73 -3.54
CA ARG A 71 3.07 8.75 -3.86
C ARG A 71 2.15 8.57 -2.66
N PRO A 72 1.08 9.38 -2.52
CA PRO A 72 0.13 9.22 -1.42
C PRO A 72 -0.39 7.79 -1.32
N ILE A 73 -0.75 7.21 -2.47
CA ILE A 73 -1.14 5.83 -2.64
C ILE A 73 -0.29 5.22 -3.74
N PHE A 74 0.45 4.16 -3.41
CA PHE A 74 1.18 3.32 -4.35
C PHE A 74 0.74 1.88 -4.16
N MET A 75 -0.06 1.40 -5.09
CA MET A 75 -0.68 0.08 -5.07
C MET A 75 -0.25 -0.73 -6.30
N THR A 76 0.30 -1.91 -6.07
CA THR A 76 0.76 -2.80 -7.15
C THR A 76 0.31 -4.23 -6.89
N PHE A 77 -0.36 -4.83 -7.87
CA PHE A 77 -0.58 -6.26 -7.94
C PHE A 77 0.33 -6.82 -9.04
N CYS A 78 1.48 -7.36 -8.63
CA CYS A 78 2.48 -7.93 -9.55
C CYS A 78 2.95 -9.30 -9.05
N GLN A 79 3.73 -10.04 -9.84
CA GLN A 79 4.28 -11.33 -9.44
C GLN A 79 5.80 -11.22 -9.44
N GLN A 80 6.40 -11.24 -8.26
CA GLN A 80 7.86 -11.15 -8.09
C GLN A 80 8.30 -11.82 -6.78
N ARG A 81 9.45 -12.48 -6.80
CA ARG A 81 10.12 -13.01 -5.60
C ARG A 81 10.52 -11.87 -4.66
N ALA A 82 10.05 -11.91 -3.41
CA ALA A 82 10.27 -10.83 -2.44
C ALA A 82 11.56 -10.98 -1.61
N GLY A 83 12.32 -12.07 -1.77
CA GLY A 83 13.56 -12.33 -1.05
C GLY A 83 14.40 -13.44 -1.69
N VAL A 84 15.67 -13.53 -1.30
CA VAL A 84 16.62 -14.53 -1.83
C VAL A 84 16.21 -15.96 -1.47
N ASP A 85 15.59 -16.13 -0.30
CA ASP A 85 15.10 -17.42 0.22
C ASP A 85 13.67 -17.75 -0.24
N ALA A 86 13.11 -16.95 -1.16
CA ALA A 86 11.83 -17.29 -1.76
C ALA A 86 11.94 -18.54 -2.63
N PRO A 87 10.92 -19.43 -2.64
CA PRO A 87 10.85 -20.51 -3.61
C PRO A 87 11.13 -20.00 -5.03
N MET A 88 11.80 -20.82 -5.83
CA MET A 88 12.12 -20.46 -7.21
C MET A 88 10.85 -20.39 -8.06
N GLU A 89 9.93 -21.32 -7.80
CA GLU A 89 8.60 -21.33 -8.40
C GLU A 89 7.71 -20.28 -7.72
N MET A 90 7.09 -19.43 -8.54
CA MET A 90 6.16 -18.41 -8.05
C MET A 90 4.81 -19.06 -7.76
N LEU A 91 4.26 -18.77 -6.57
CA LEU A 91 2.91 -19.19 -6.23
C LEU A 91 1.89 -18.52 -7.16
N PRO A 92 0.79 -19.23 -7.52
CA PRO A 92 -0.34 -18.62 -8.21
C PRO A 92 -0.85 -17.40 -7.46
N MET A 93 -1.19 -16.35 -8.18
CA MET A 93 -1.73 -15.12 -7.61
C MET A 93 -3.22 -15.32 -7.31
N LYS A 94 -3.64 -15.08 -6.07
CA LYS A 94 -5.06 -15.08 -5.70
C LYS A 94 -5.72 -13.78 -6.17
N ALA A 95 -5.98 -12.84 -5.27
CA ALA A 95 -6.72 -11.63 -5.58
C ALA A 95 -6.29 -10.44 -4.72
N MET A 96 -6.53 -9.25 -5.24
CA MET A 96 -6.33 -8.00 -4.53
C MET A 96 -7.62 -7.20 -4.68
N HIS A 97 -8.45 -7.14 -3.65
CA HIS A 97 -9.78 -6.56 -3.77
C HIS A 97 -10.32 -5.88 -2.52
N SER A 98 -11.44 -5.16 -2.63
CA SER A 98 -12.19 -4.58 -1.51
C SER A 98 -11.36 -3.58 -0.69
N PHE A 99 -10.91 -2.52 -1.38
CA PHE A 99 -10.22 -1.37 -0.76
C PHE A 99 -11.13 -0.15 -0.73
N ILE A 100 -11.17 0.53 0.41
CA ILE A 100 -11.84 1.82 0.56
C ILE A 100 -10.79 2.88 0.87
N PHE A 101 -10.80 3.96 0.08
CA PHE A 101 -10.02 5.17 0.32
C PHE A 101 -11.00 6.33 0.44
N ASP A 102 -11.11 6.91 1.64
CA ASP A 102 -12.10 7.95 1.94
C ASP A 102 -11.45 9.14 2.66
N GLY A 103 -11.79 10.36 2.28
CA GLY A 103 -11.25 11.56 2.93
C GLY A 103 -9.72 11.64 2.95
N ILE A 104 -9.06 11.57 1.77
CA ILE A 104 -7.61 11.74 1.66
C ILE A 104 -7.27 13.13 1.10
N ILE A 105 -6.49 13.90 1.86
CA ILE A 105 -5.99 15.21 1.45
C ILE A 105 -4.48 15.08 1.21
N ALA A 106 -4.03 15.32 -0.02
CA ALA A 106 -2.61 15.31 -0.37
C ALA A 106 -2.16 16.71 -0.80
N ASP A 107 -1.27 17.34 -0.01
CA ASP A 107 -0.62 18.60 -0.34
C ASP A 107 0.88 18.42 -0.62
N ASN A 108 1.24 18.51 -1.90
CA ASN A 108 2.58 18.25 -2.40
C ASN A 108 3.20 19.46 -3.11
N LYS A 109 2.69 20.68 -2.86
CA LYS A 109 3.17 21.90 -3.51
C LYS A 109 4.65 22.22 -3.26
N ALA A 110 5.21 21.73 -2.15
CA ALA A 110 6.62 21.93 -1.79
C ALA A 110 7.54 20.77 -2.23
N LEU A 111 7.04 19.78 -2.96
CA LEU A 111 7.89 18.73 -3.52
C LEU A 111 8.65 19.22 -4.74
N ASP A 112 9.89 18.76 -4.86
CA ASP A 112 10.76 18.91 -6.03
C ASP A 112 10.55 17.81 -7.08
N LYS A 113 9.51 16.99 -6.91
CA LYS A 113 9.24 15.79 -7.69
C LYS A 113 7.77 15.62 -8.01
N ASN A 114 7.51 14.92 -9.11
CA ASN A 114 6.16 14.57 -9.52
C ASN A 114 5.45 13.75 -8.44
N SER A 115 4.17 14.08 -8.25
CA SER A 115 3.30 13.34 -7.35
C SER A 115 2.16 12.67 -8.12
N ALA A 116 1.88 11.41 -7.78
CA ALA A 116 0.81 10.65 -8.39
C ALA A 116 0.27 9.59 -7.42
N ILE A 117 -1.04 9.35 -7.51
CA ILE A 117 -1.64 8.10 -7.05
C ILE A 117 -1.38 7.06 -8.14
N PHE A 118 -0.84 5.91 -7.75
CA PHE A 118 -0.48 4.86 -8.68
C PHE A 118 -1.15 3.56 -8.26
N ILE A 119 -1.98 3.00 -9.13
CA ILE A 119 -2.66 1.72 -8.94
C ILE A 119 -2.48 0.93 -10.23
N THR A 120 -1.83 -0.23 -10.13
CA THR A 120 -1.58 -1.08 -11.29
C THR A 120 -1.74 -2.55 -10.95
N GLY A 121 -2.28 -3.31 -11.88
CA GLY A 121 -2.41 -4.77 -11.80
C GLY A 121 -1.64 -5.48 -12.92
N MET A 122 -1.78 -6.80 -12.96
CA MET A 122 -1.27 -7.63 -14.04
C MET A 122 -2.37 -8.01 -15.03
N PRO A 123 -2.04 -8.43 -16.25
CA PRO A 123 -3.01 -9.04 -17.15
C PRO A 123 -3.82 -10.13 -16.43
N ASN A 124 -5.15 -10.06 -16.56
CA ASN A 124 -6.11 -10.96 -15.93
C ASN A 124 -6.12 -10.97 -14.38
N HIS A 125 -5.40 -10.06 -13.73
CA HIS A 125 -5.36 -9.89 -12.27
C HIS A 125 -5.54 -8.42 -11.92
N TYR A 126 -6.82 -8.01 -11.92
CA TYR A 126 -7.22 -6.64 -11.62
C TYR A 126 -7.23 -6.41 -10.10
N ILE A 127 -7.02 -5.16 -9.72
CA ILE A 127 -7.34 -4.68 -8.37
C ILE A 127 -8.80 -4.23 -8.41
N THR A 128 -9.67 -4.83 -7.60
CA THR A 128 -11.14 -4.64 -7.69
C THR A 128 -11.81 -4.15 -6.42
#